data_AF-A0A6G1LNZ6-F1
#
_entry.id   AF-A0A6G1LNZ6-F1
#
_cell.length_a   1.000
_cell.length_b   1.000
_cell.length_c   1.000
_cell.angle_alpha   90.00
_cell.angle_beta   90.00
_cell.angle_gamma   90.00
#
_symmetry.space_group_name_H-M   'P 1'
#
loop_
_entity.id
_entity.type
_entity.pdbx_description
1 polymer ?
#
loop_
_entity_poly.entity_id
_entity_poly.type
_entity_poly.pdbx_seq_one_letter_code
_entity_poly.pdbx_strand_id
1 'polypeptide(L)'
;MEDILSLIFSLFHWNAAQAEREAAQRVADDAVRAEQLRAAYKDWLQHYGRDDTPGNYERWRREHGERAELRWLREDEAKRRRRRGSEWHTSSATTTMLVADQ
;
A
#
# COMPACT_ATOMS: atom_id res chain seq x y z
N MET A 1 -17.41 37.21 14.76
CA MET A 1 -16.54 36.29 15.54
C MET A 1 -16.92 34.81 15.39
N GLU A 2 -17.99 34.45 14.67
CA GLU A 2 -18.42 33.04 14.52
C GLU A 2 -17.66 32.25 13.43
N ASP A 3 -17.02 32.91 12.45
CA ASP A 3 -16.37 32.22 11.31
C ASP A 3 -15.09 31.45 11.66
N ILE A 4 -14.26 31.98 12.55
CA ILE A 4 -12.94 31.39 12.85
C ILE A 4 -13.10 30.07 13.60
N LEU A 5 -14.10 29.95 14.48
CA LEU A 5 -14.35 28.72 15.23
C LEU A 5 -14.87 27.60 14.33
N SER A 6 -15.70 27.92 13.34
CA SER A 6 -16.23 26.94 12.37
C SER A 6 -15.14 26.43 11.41
N LEU A 7 -14.21 27.32 11.01
CA LEU A 7 -13.04 26.96 10.20
C LEU A 7 -12.07 26.04 10.96
N ILE A 8 -11.75 26.37 12.21
CA ILE A 8 -10.86 25.56 13.06
C ILE A 8 -11.48 24.18 13.31
N PHE A 9 -12.78 24.13 13.60
CA PHE A 9 -13.50 22.87 13.77
C PHE A 9 -13.43 22.00 12.51
N SER A 10 -13.69 22.58 11.33
CA SER A 10 -13.63 21.86 10.05
C SER A 10 -12.23 21.32 9.73
N LEU A 11 -11.19 22.11 9.98
CA LEU A 11 -9.79 21.68 9.78
C LEU A 11 -9.39 20.56 10.74
N PHE A 12 -9.83 20.62 12.00
CA PHE A 12 -9.54 19.57 12.98
C PHE A 12 -10.20 18.24 12.60
N HIS A 13 -11.46 18.29 12.16
CA HIS A 13 -12.19 17.11 11.71
C HIS A 13 -11.62 16.54 10.41
N TRP A 14 -11.18 17.41 9.50
CA TRP A 14 -10.49 16.97 8.29
C TRP A 14 -9.16 16.27 8.63
N ASN A 15 -8.35 16.84 9.52
CA ASN A 15 -7.09 16.21 9.96
C ASN A 15 -7.31 14.87 10.67
N ALA A 16 -8.33 14.77 11.52
CA ALA A 16 -8.68 13.52 12.19
C ALA A 16 -9.11 12.44 11.18
N ALA A 17 -9.97 12.80 10.23
CA ALA A 17 -10.41 11.89 9.17
C ALA A 17 -9.25 11.45 8.24
N GLN A 18 -8.28 12.32 7.97
CA GLN A 18 -7.07 11.94 7.23
C GLN A 18 -6.20 10.97 8.03
N ALA A 19 -5.99 11.24 9.32
CA ALA A 19 -5.21 10.36 10.19
C ALA A 19 -5.81 8.96 10.31
N GLU A 20 -7.14 8.85 10.41
CA GLU A 20 -7.86 7.57 10.40
C GLU A 20 -7.70 6.82 9.07
N ARG A 21 -7.79 7.53 7.94
CA ARG A 21 -7.58 6.95 6.60
C ARG A 21 -6.15 6.46 6.42
N GLU A 22 -5.16 7.22 6.86
CA GLU A 22 -3.76 6.81 6.83
C GLU A 22 -3.50 5.58 7.71
N ALA A 23 -4.09 5.52 8.90
CA ALA A 23 -4.00 4.36 9.79
C ALA A 23 -4.64 3.12 9.16
N ALA A 24 -5.83 3.26 8.58
CA ALA A 24 -6.51 2.17 7.87
C ALA A 24 -5.70 1.68 6.67
N GLN A 25 -5.07 2.60 5.92
CA GLN A 25 -4.21 2.25 4.80
C GLN A 25 -2.96 1.50 5.26
N ARG A 26 -2.31 1.93 6.36
CA ARG A 26 -1.16 1.21 6.94
C ARG A 26 -1.53 -0.21 7.35
N VAL A 27 -2.69 -0.40 8.00
CA VAL A 27 -3.18 -1.72 8.38
C VAL A 27 -3.46 -2.61 7.15
N ALA A 28 -4.03 -2.04 6.09
CA ALA A 28 -4.25 -2.76 4.84
C ALA A 28 -2.92 -3.16 4.16
N ASP A 29 -1.94 -2.26 4.15
CA ASP A 29 -0.62 -2.51 3.57
C ASP A 29 0.14 -3.59 4.36
N ASP A 30 0.05 -3.57 5.70
CA ASP A 30 0.62 -4.59 6.59
C ASP A 30 -0.03 -5.97 6.39
N ALA A 31 -1.35 -6.02 6.19
CA ALA A 31 -2.05 -7.26 5.89
C ALA A 31 -1.58 -7.88 4.56
N VAL A 32 -1.48 -7.06 3.50
CA VAL A 32 -0.97 -7.50 2.19
C VAL A 32 0.50 -7.96 2.30
N ARG A 33 1.32 -7.24 3.07
CA ARG A 33 2.71 -7.61 3.33
C ARG A 33 2.82 -8.97 4.04
N ALA A 34 1.98 -9.21 5.05
CA ALA A 34 1.95 -10.47 5.78
C ALA A 34 1.57 -11.66 4.87
N GLU A 35 0.59 -11.49 3.99
CA GLU A 35 0.19 -12.54 3.03
C GLU A 35 1.31 -12.91 2.07
N GLN A 36 2.04 -11.92 1.53
CA GLN A 36 3.13 -12.20 0.60
C GLN A 36 4.31 -12.89 1.28
N LEU A 37 4.67 -12.47 2.49
CA LEU A 37 5.71 -13.16 3.28
C LEU A 37 5.30 -14.61 3.55
N ARG A 38 4.02 -14.86 3.84
CA ARG A 38 3.49 -16.20 4.03
C ARG A 38 3.56 -17.04 2.75
N ALA A 39 3.25 -16.46 1.60
CA ALA A 39 3.36 -17.14 0.31
C ALA A 39 4.82 -17.51 -0.02
N ALA A 40 5.74 -16.56 0.13
CA ALA A 40 7.17 -16.79 -0.13
C ALA A 40 7.79 -17.82 0.84
N TYR A 41 7.33 -17.85 2.09
CA TYR A 41 7.72 -18.88 3.05
C TYR A 41 7.18 -20.26 2.65
N LYS A 42 5.91 -20.37 2.22
CA LYS A 42 5.35 -21.63 1.71
C LYS A 42 6.11 -22.16 0.50
N ASP A 43 6.47 -21.29 -0.44
CA ASP A 43 7.27 -21.68 -1.61
C ASP A 43 8.64 -22.22 -1.18
N TRP A 44 9.28 -21.57 -0.21
CA TRP A 44 10.54 -22.06 0.35
C TRP A 44 10.38 -23.41 1.05
N LEU A 45 9.31 -23.60 1.84
CA LEU A 45 9.03 -24.88 2.48
C LEU A 45 8.88 -26.00 1.45
N GLN A 46 8.11 -25.76 0.38
CA GLN A 46 7.92 -26.73 -0.71
C GLN A 46 9.23 -27.02 -1.45
N HIS A 47 10.00 -25.99 -1.79
CA HIS A 47 11.24 -26.15 -2.54
C HIS A 47 12.28 -26.99 -1.79
N TYR A 48 12.36 -26.83 -0.47
CA TYR A 48 13.33 -27.55 0.36
C TYR A 48 12.76 -28.78 1.07
N GLY A 49 11.50 -29.15 0.82
CA GLY A 49 10.82 -30.28 1.47
C GLY A 49 10.80 -30.16 3.00
N ARG A 50 10.55 -28.95 3.51
CA ARG A 50 10.58 -28.62 4.94
C ARG A 50 9.17 -28.58 5.52
N ASP A 51 9.04 -29.00 6.77
CA ASP A 51 7.80 -28.83 7.53
C ASP A 51 7.61 -27.39 8.02
N ASP A 52 6.35 -26.97 8.12
CA ASP A 52 6.00 -25.67 8.69
C ASP A 52 6.21 -25.69 10.21
N THR A 53 7.40 -25.27 10.64
CA THR A 53 7.77 -25.19 12.06
C THR A 53 8.26 -23.79 12.41
N PRO A 54 8.08 -23.33 13.66
CA PRO A 54 8.57 -22.01 14.08
C PRO A 54 10.07 -21.81 13.80
N GLY A 55 10.89 -22.85 13.99
CA GLY A 55 12.32 -22.78 13.71
C GLY A 55 12.66 -22.63 12.22
N ASN A 56 11.90 -23.28 11.33
CA ASN A 56 12.06 -23.10 9.89
C ASN A 56 11.60 -21.71 9.44
N TYR A 57 10.54 -21.15 10.04
CA TYR A 57 10.11 -19.78 9.78
C TYR A 57 11.17 -18.76 10.20
N GLU A 58 11.74 -18.87 11.41
CA GLU A 58 12.80 -17.98 11.87
C GLU A 58 14.05 -18.06 10.99
N ARG A 59 14.42 -19.27 10.58
CA ARG A 59 15.53 -19.50 9.66
C ARG A 59 15.26 -18.84 8.31
N TRP A 60 14.11 -19.11 7.71
CA TRP A 60 13.71 -18.49 6.45
C TRP A 60 13.67 -16.96 6.56
N ARG A 61 13.12 -16.42 7.64
CA ARG A 61 13.06 -14.98 7.89
C ARG A 61 14.45 -14.36 7.99
N ARG A 62 15.41 -15.04 8.63
CA ARG A 62 16.80 -14.58 8.74
C ARG A 62 17.53 -14.62 7.40
N GLU A 63 17.28 -15.64 6.58
CA GLU A 63 17.97 -15.85 5.31
C GLU A 63 17.32 -15.07 4.13
N HIS A 64 16.01 -14.84 4.20
CA HIS A 64 15.20 -14.36 3.08
C HIS A 64 14.24 -13.21 3.42
N GLY A 65 14.03 -12.87 4.70
CA GLY A 65 13.06 -11.86 5.12
C GLY A 65 13.30 -10.49 4.49
N GLU A 66 14.54 -9.99 4.54
CA GLU A 66 14.91 -8.70 3.92
C GLU A 66 14.76 -8.74 2.38
N ARG A 67 15.05 -9.88 1.76
CA ARG A 67 14.95 -10.05 0.30
C ARG A 67 13.50 -10.11 -0.18
N ALA A 68 12.65 -10.79 0.56
CA ALA A 68 11.20 -10.84 0.32
C ALA A 68 10.57 -9.46 0.55
N GLU A 69 11.02 -8.74 1.58
CA GLU A 69 10.60 -7.36 1.88
C GLU A 69 11.00 -6.37 0.78
N LEU A 70 12.23 -6.44 0.28
CA LEU A 70 12.69 -5.62 -0.85
C LEU A 70 12.00 -5.96 -2.18
N ARG A 71 11.48 -7.18 -2.35
CA ARG A 71 10.66 -7.55 -3.51
C ARG A 71 9.27 -6.92 -3.39
N TRP A 72 8.63 -7.04 -2.23
CA TRP A 72 7.34 -6.41 -1.97
C TRP A 72 7.39 -4.90 -2.19
N LEU A 73 8.38 -4.20 -1.61
CA LEU A 73 8.54 -2.76 -1.78
C LEU A 73 8.64 -2.34 -3.26
N ARG A 74 9.36 -3.13 -4.08
CA ARG A 74 9.49 -2.87 -5.52
C ARG A 74 8.20 -3.12 -6.29
N GLU A 75 7.48 -4.20 -5.98
CA GLU A 75 6.21 -4.50 -6.63
C GLU A 75 5.11 -3.51 -6.25
N ASP A 76 5.08 -3.09 -4.99
CA ASP A 76 4.17 -2.07 -4.49
C ASP A 76 4.44 -0.70 -5.12
N GLU A 77 5.72 -0.28 -5.19
CA GLU A 77 6.10 0.95 -5.88
C GLU A 77 5.71 0.90 -7.36
N ALA A 78 5.91 -0.24 -8.03
CA ALA A 78 5.50 -0.43 -9.42
C ALA A 78 3.97 -0.33 -9.60
N LYS A 79 3.17 -0.91 -8.69
CA LYS A 79 1.71 -0.76 -8.67
C LYS A 79 1.29 0.69 -8.47
N ARG A 80 1.91 1.40 -7.52
CA ARG A 80 1.65 2.83 -7.29
C ARG A 80 2.02 3.69 -8.50
N ARG A 81 3.12 3.40 -9.19
CA ARG A 81 3.48 4.07 -10.45
C ARG A 81 2.45 3.81 -11.56
N ARG A 82 1.93 2.58 -11.70
CA ARG A 82 0.87 2.28 -12.67
C ARG A 82 -0.44 3.00 -12.37
N ARG A 83 -0.84 3.09 -11.09
CA ARG A 83 -2.02 3.87 -10.68
C ARG A 83 -1.87 5.35 -11.01
N ARG A 84 -0.74 5.96 -10.63
CA ARG A 84 -0.43 7.35 -11.00
C ARG A 84 -0.42 7.54 -12.51
N GLY A 85 0.25 6.66 -13.26
CA GLY A 85 0.25 6.71 -14.73
C GLY A 85 -1.16 6.59 -15.34
N SER A 86 -2.02 5.74 -14.80
CA SER A 86 -3.42 5.63 -15.23
C SER A 86 -4.25 6.87 -14.88
N GLU A 87 -3.98 7.53 -13.75
CA GLU A 87 -4.62 8.80 -13.35
C GLU A 87 -4.23 9.95 -14.30
N TRP A 88 -2.98 9.99 -14.78
CA TRP A 88 -2.55 10.96 -15.81
C TRP A 88 -3.27 10.75 -17.14
N HIS A 89 -3.44 9.49 -17.57
CA HIS A 89 -4.15 9.19 -18.83
C HIS A 89 -5.66 9.45 -18.74
N THR A 90 -6.29 9.22 -17.59
CA THR A 90 -7.72 9.54 -17.41
C THR A 90 -7.97 11.04 -17.22
N SER A 91 -7.09 11.77 -16.52
CA SER A 91 -7.22 13.23 -16.38
C SER A 91 -6.97 13.97 -17.71
N SER A 92 -6.08 13.44 -18.55
CA SER A 92 -5.81 13.99 -19.88
C SER A 92 -6.95 13.71 -20.88
N ALA A 93 -7.66 12.59 -20.76
CA ALA A 93 -8.84 12.30 -21.59
C ALA A 93 -10.04 13.20 -21.23
N THR A 94 -10.21 13.57 -19.96
CA THR A 94 -11.29 14.48 -19.53
C THR A 94 -11.00 15.94 -19.89
N THR A 95 -9.73 16.34 -19.96
CA THR A 95 -9.35 17.72 -20.33
C THR A 95 -9.52 17.98 -21.83
N THR A 96 -9.25 17.00 -22.70
CA THR A 96 -9.39 17.18 -24.15
C THR A 96 -10.85 17.20 -24.63
N MET A 97 -11.79 16.59 -23.90
CA MET A 97 -13.22 16.67 -24.24
C MET A 97 -13.88 18.00 -23.85
N LEU A 98 -13.23 18.88 -23.08
CA LEU A 98 -13.78 20.20 -22.73
C LEU A 98 -13.29 21.35 -23.66
N VAL A 99 -12.37 21.08 -24.58
CA VAL A 99 -11.79 22.08 -25.50
C VAL A 99 -12.32 21.92 -26.94
N ALA A 100 -13.14 20.90 -27.21
CA ALA A 100 -13.72 20.64 -28.53
C ALA A 100 -15.18 21.11 -28.68
N ASP A 101 -15.69 21.91 -27.73
CA ASP A 101 -17.04 22.50 -27.76
C ASP A 101 -16.98 24.00 -27.39
N GLN A 102 -16.26 24.77 -28.23
CA GLN A 102 -16.39 26.24 -28.34
C GLN A 102 -16.45 26.64 -29.81
#